data_AF-A0A2U8PGF0-F1
#
_entry.id   AF-A0A2U8PGF0-F1
#
_cell.length_a   1.000
_cell.length_b   1.000
_cell.length_c   1.000
_cell.angle_alpha   90.00
_cell.angle_beta   90.00
_cell.angle_gamma   90.00
#
_symmetry.space_group_name_H-M   'P 1'
#
loop_
_entity.id
_entity.type
_entity.pdbx_description
1 polymer ?
#
loop_
_entity_poly.entity_id
_entity_poly.type
_entity_poly.pdbx_seq_one_letter_code
_entity_poly.pdbx_strand_id
1 'polypeptide(L)'
;MQHRAAALMIQLALTRVSIEGESIEAKRNSDPMTRILAVSRAKARASDTALPMTREALQMHGAIGWADECDIGLFVRKALAVANQYGSALAHRTRFARLAASV
;
A
#
# COMPACT_ATOMS: atom_id res chain seq x y z
N MET A 1 -19.93 7.70 8.29
CA MET A 1 -18.48 7.99 8.31
C MET A 1 -17.69 7.05 9.22
N GLN A 2 -18.14 6.83 10.46
CA GLN A 2 -17.44 5.98 11.43
C GLN A 2 -17.14 4.56 10.92
N HIS A 3 -18.09 3.89 10.24
CA HIS A 3 -17.85 2.55 9.67
C HIS A 3 -16.74 2.53 8.59
N ARG A 4 -16.72 3.53 7.70
CA ARG A 4 -15.68 3.65 6.66
C ARG A 4 -14.31 3.93 7.29
N ALA A 5 -14.25 4.84 8.25
CA ALA A 5 -13.02 5.13 8.99
C ALA A 5 -12.49 3.90 9.73
N ALA A 6 -13.35 3.14 10.41
CA ALA A 6 -12.98 1.90 11.08
C ALA A 6 -12.44 0.85 10.10
N ALA A 7 -13.11 0.66 8.95
CA ALA A 7 -12.64 -0.26 7.92
C ALA A 7 -11.25 0.12 7.37
N LEU A 8 -11.01 1.42 7.13
CA LEU A 8 -9.71 1.92 6.67
C LEU A 8 -8.61 1.74 7.72
N MET A 9 -8.92 1.96 9.00
CA MET A 9 -7.97 1.70 10.09
C MET A 9 -7.57 0.22 10.17
N ILE A 10 -8.52 -0.70 9.98
CA ILE A 10 -8.24 -2.13 9.90
C ILE A 10 -7.31 -2.42 8.71
N GLN A 11 -7.58 -1.86 7.53
CA GLN A 11 -6.72 -2.06 6.36
C GLN A 11 -5.31 -1.51 6.58
N LEU A 12 -5.17 -0.34 7.20
CA LEU A 12 -3.88 0.24 7.56
C LEU A 12 -3.12 -0.66 8.53
N ALA A 13 -3.78 -1.16 9.59
CA ALA A 13 -3.16 -2.04 10.57
C ALA A 13 -2.65 -3.35 9.93
N LEU A 14 -3.49 -3.99 9.10
CA LEU A 14 -3.10 -5.20 8.36
C LEU A 14 -1.95 -4.94 7.39
N THR A 15 -1.95 -3.79 6.72
CA THR A 15 -0.87 -3.40 5.81
C THR A 15 0.43 -3.15 6.55
N ARG A 16 0.37 -2.50 7.71
CA ARG A 16 1.54 -2.28 8.56
C ARG A 16 2.16 -3.61 9.01
N VAL A 17 1.36 -4.50 9.58
CA VAL A 17 1.83 -5.82 10.04
C VAL A 17 2.35 -6.66 8.89
N SER A 18 1.70 -6.61 7.71
CA SER A 18 2.17 -7.30 6.51
C SER A 18 3.56 -6.80 6.11
N ILE A 19 3.77 -5.48 5.98
CA ILE A 19 5.06 -4.92 5.58
C ILE A 19 6.16 -5.24 6.61
N GLU A 20 5.84 -5.13 7.90
CA GLU A 20 6.77 -5.47 8.98
C GLU A 20 7.17 -6.96 8.92
N GLY A 21 6.21 -7.86 8.72
CA GLY A 21 6.45 -9.29 8.54
C GLY A 21 7.33 -9.61 7.34
N GLU A 22 7.00 -9.05 6.16
CA GLU A 22 7.81 -9.23 4.95
C GLU A 22 9.23 -8.65 5.11
N SER A 23 9.39 -7.52 5.84
CA SER A 23 10.69 -6.95 6.15
C SER A 23 11.52 -7.85 7.07
N ILE A 24 10.89 -8.50 8.04
CA ILE A 24 11.58 -9.46 8.93
C ILE A 24 12.01 -10.69 8.13
N GLU A 25 11.12 -11.24 7.31
CA GLU A 25 11.42 -12.42 6.48
C GLU A 25 12.56 -12.14 5.50
N ALA A 26 12.53 -10.98 4.83
CA ALA A 26 13.58 -10.57 3.92
C ALA A 26 14.95 -10.37 4.60
N LYS A 27 14.98 -10.07 5.91
CA LYS A 27 16.22 -9.94 6.68
C LYS A 27 16.72 -11.27 7.23
N ARG A 28 15.80 -12.18 7.58
CA ARG A 28 16.14 -13.50 8.14
C ARG A 28 16.61 -14.48 7.07
N ASN A 29 16.06 -14.39 5.86
CA ASN A 29 16.33 -15.34 4.80
C ASN A 29 17.36 -14.80 3.79
N SER A 30 18.48 -15.50 3.65
CA SER A 30 19.55 -15.20 2.69
C SER A 30 19.17 -15.56 1.25
N ASP A 31 18.13 -16.35 1.04
CA ASP A 31 17.62 -16.72 -0.28
C ASP A 31 17.11 -15.47 -1.04
N PRO A 32 17.69 -15.17 -2.21
CA PRO A 32 17.23 -14.08 -3.06
C PRO A 32 15.76 -14.20 -3.47
N MET A 33 15.24 -15.42 -3.66
CA MET A 33 13.86 -15.60 -4.11
C MET A 33 12.84 -15.20 -3.04
N THR A 34 13.09 -15.59 -1.79
CA THR A 34 12.28 -15.18 -0.64
C THR A 34 12.23 -13.67 -0.50
N ARG A 35 13.37 -12.97 -0.61
CA ARG A 35 13.40 -11.49 -0.57
C ARG A 35 12.60 -10.85 -1.70
N ILE A 36 12.70 -11.40 -2.91
CA ILE A 36 11.98 -10.92 -4.09
C ILE A 36 10.46 -11.04 -3.90
N LEU A 37 10.00 -12.18 -3.37
CA LEU A 37 8.59 -12.44 -3.08
C LEU A 37 8.07 -11.50 -1.97
N ALA A 38 8.86 -11.32 -0.90
CA ALA A 38 8.53 -10.45 0.22
C ALA A 38 8.35 -8.99 -0.21
N VAL A 39 9.27 -8.45 -1.02
CA VAL A 39 9.17 -7.09 -1.57
C VAL A 39 7.93 -6.94 -2.45
N SER A 40 7.61 -7.94 -3.29
CA SER A 40 6.45 -7.87 -4.18
C SER A 40 5.14 -7.85 -3.38
N ARG A 41 5.03 -8.68 -2.35
CA ARG A 41 3.87 -8.70 -1.43
C ARG A 41 3.71 -7.36 -0.70
N ALA A 42 4.80 -6.87 -0.08
CA ALA A 42 4.79 -5.61 0.65
C ALA A 42 4.38 -4.42 -0.23
N LYS A 43 4.93 -4.32 -1.45
CA LYS A 43 4.62 -3.22 -2.37
C LYS A 43 3.17 -3.27 -2.86
N ALA A 44 2.65 -4.46 -3.18
CA ALA A 44 1.25 -4.62 -3.57
C ALA A 44 0.32 -4.20 -2.42
N ARG A 45 0.55 -4.72 -1.21
CA ARG A 45 -0.28 -4.42 -0.03
C ARG A 45 -0.29 -2.94 0.35
N ALA A 46 0.88 -2.29 0.31
CA ALA A 46 0.99 -0.85 0.54
C ALA A 46 0.17 -0.04 -0.48
N SER A 47 0.28 -0.41 -1.76
CA SER A 47 -0.40 0.29 -2.86
C SER A 47 -1.92 0.14 -2.81
N ASP A 48 -2.41 -1.06 -2.46
CA ASP A 48 -3.84 -1.35 -2.32
C ASP A 48 -4.49 -0.59 -1.16
N THR A 49 -3.70 -0.10 -0.19
CA THR A 49 -4.20 0.65 0.97
C THR A 49 -4.06 2.16 0.80
N ALA A 50 -2.92 2.64 0.31
CA ALA A 50 -2.58 4.06 0.30
C ALA A 50 -3.54 4.91 -0.57
N LEU A 51 -3.86 4.44 -1.77
CA LEU A 51 -4.73 5.17 -2.70
C LEU A 51 -6.17 5.27 -2.22
N PRO A 52 -6.84 4.16 -1.83
CA PRO A 52 -8.18 4.23 -1.27
C PRO A 52 -8.22 5.08 0.01
N MET A 53 -7.26 4.90 0.93
CA MET A 53 -7.28 5.63 2.19
C MET A 53 -7.13 7.14 2.01
N THR A 54 -6.24 7.60 1.13
CA THR A 54 -6.06 9.03 0.88
C THR A 54 -7.27 9.65 0.17
N ARG A 55 -7.89 8.94 -0.78
CA ARG A 55 -9.13 9.39 -1.44
C ARG A 55 -10.30 9.46 -0.48
N GLU A 56 -10.43 8.47 0.38
CA GLU A 56 -11.47 8.43 1.41
C GLU A 56 -11.30 9.56 2.40
N ALA A 57 -10.07 9.76 2.88
CA ALA A 57 -9.75 10.88 3.76
C ALA A 57 -10.06 12.22 3.09
N LEU A 58 -9.70 12.43 1.82
CA LEU A 58 -10.10 13.61 1.04
C LEU A 58 -11.64 13.77 1.00
N GLN A 59 -12.38 12.69 0.71
CA GLN A 59 -13.83 12.71 0.68
C GLN A 59 -14.45 13.07 2.04
N MET A 60 -13.83 12.69 3.17
CA MET A 60 -14.32 13.05 4.50
C MET A 60 -14.22 14.56 4.79
N HIS A 61 -13.28 15.25 4.15
CA HIS A 61 -13.12 16.71 4.28
C HIS A 61 -14.07 17.46 3.33
N GLY A 62 -14.57 16.84 2.26
CA GLY A 62 -15.43 17.50 1.29
C GLY A 62 -14.65 18.50 0.42
N ALA A 63 -15.31 19.58 -0.01
CA ALA A 63 -14.70 20.58 -0.90
C ALA A 63 -13.48 21.28 -0.27
N ILE A 64 -13.44 21.40 1.06
CA ILE A 64 -12.32 22.02 1.80
C ILE A 64 -11.02 21.22 1.66
N GLY A 65 -11.09 19.91 1.38
CA GLY A 65 -9.91 19.10 1.15
C GLY A 65 -9.35 19.25 -0.27
N TRP A 66 -10.15 19.80 -1.19
CA TRP A 66 -9.75 20.11 -2.56
C TRP A 66 -9.15 21.50 -2.69
N ALA A 67 -9.66 22.48 -1.93
CA ALA A 67 -8.95 23.73 -1.70
C ALA A 67 -7.70 23.39 -0.86
N ASP A 68 -6.51 23.90 -1.22
CA ASP A 68 -5.27 23.65 -0.46
C ASP A 68 -5.27 24.29 0.96
N GLU A 69 -6.44 24.44 1.56
CA GLU A 69 -6.69 24.86 2.94
C GLU A 69 -6.39 23.74 3.95
N CYS A 70 -6.33 22.48 3.48
CA CYS A 70 -5.94 21.32 4.26
C CYS A 70 -4.88 20.50 3.52
N ASP A 71 -3.89 19.97 4.26
CA ASP A 71 -2.81 19.15 3.70
C ASP A 71 -3.29 17.82 3.09
N ILE A 72 -4.56 17.45 3.25
CA ILE A 72 -5.09 16.17 2.78
C ILE A 72 -4.90 15.96 1.27
N GLY A 73 -4.97 17.03 0.48
CA GLY A 73 -4.70 17.01 -0.95
C GLY A 73 -3.26 16.58 -1.29
N LEU A 74 -2.28 16.93 -0.45
CA LEU A 74 -0.87 16.55 -0.64
C LEU A 74 -0.69 15.02 -0.53
N PHE A 75 -1.40 14.36 0.38
CA PHE A 75 -1.29 12.92 0.56
C PHE A 75 -1.87 12.14 -0.63
N VAL A 76 -2.98 12.60 -1.21
CA VAL A 76 -3.55 12.01 -2.44
C VAL A 76 -2.59 12.15 -3.61
N ARG A 77 -2.03 13.35 -3.81
CA ARG A 77 -1.04 13.61 -4.87
C ARG A 77 0.19 12.72 -4.71
N LYS A 78 0.71 12.59 -3.48
CA LYS A 78 1.82 11.70 -3.17
C LYS A 78 1.47 10.23 -3.44
N ALA A 79 0.31 9.77 -2.98
CA ALA A 79 -0.14 8.39 -3.21
C ALA A 79 -0.24 8.07 -4.71
N LEU A 80 -0.76 8.99 -5.52
CA LEU A 80 -0.80 8.84 -6.98
C LEU A 80 0.60 8.79 -7.59
N ALA A 81 1.51 9.68 -7.18
CA ALA A 81 2.88 9.73 -7.69
C ALA A 81 3.66 8.43 -7.39
N VAL A 82 3.51 7.88 -6.18
CA VAL A 82 4.27 6.69 -5.74
C VAL A 82 3.57 5.36 -6.05
N ALA A 83 2.30 5.37 -6.48
CA ALA A 83 1.52 4.16 -6.73
C ALA A 83 2.20 3.22 -7.73
N ASN A 84 2.71 3.79 -8.82
CA ASN A 84 3.40 3.06 -9.89
C ASN A 84 4.92 3.15 -9.80
N GLN A 85 5.47 3.89 -8.83
CA GLN A 85 6.90 3.92 -8.60
C GLN A 85 7.37 2.51 -8.22
N TYR A 86 8.38 2.01 -8.93
CA TYR A 86 8.88 0.64 -8.84
C TYR A 86 7.86 -0.44 -9.25
N GLY A 87 6.85 -0.10 -10.04
CA GLY A 87 5.80 -1.01 -10.52
C GLY A 87 4.49 -0.89 -9.75
N SER A 88 3.39 -1.14 -10.47
CA SER A 88 2.03 -1.08 -9.94
C SER A 88 1.70 -2.26 -9.02
N ALA A 89 0.65 -2.14 -8.22
CA ALA A 89 0.15 -3.24 -7.39
C ALA A 89 -0.14 -4.51 -8.21
N LEU A 90 -0.73 -4.33 -9.41
CA LEU A 90 -0.99 -5.42 -10.34
C LEU A 90 0.32 -6.07 -10.83
N ALA A 91 1.30 -5.28 -11.24
CA ALA A 91 2.59 -5.80 -11.69
C ALA A 91 3.29 -6.63 -10.60
N HIS A 92 3.24 -6.18 -9.34
CA HIS A 92 3.79 -6.92 -8.21
C HIS A 92 3.02 -8.21 -7.90
N ARG A 93 1.69 -8.21 -7.99
CA ARG A 93 0.88 -9.44 -7.84
C ARG A 93 1.18 -10.45 -8.94
N THR A 94 1.24 -10.02 -10.20
CA THR A 94 1.61 -10.89 -11.34
C THR A 94 3.01 -11.45 -11.18
N ARG A 95 3.98 -10.61 -10.78
CA ARG A 95 5.36 -11.05 -10.51
C ARG A 95 5.40 -12.07 -9.37
N PHE A 96 4.68 -11.81 -8.27
CA PHE A 96 4.60 -12.73 -7.15
C PHE A 96 4.02 -14.08 -7.58
N ALA A 97 2.87 -14.10 -8.26
CA ALA A 97 2.22 -15.33 -8.70
C ALA A 97 3.13 -16.15 -9.64
N ARG A 98 3.79 -15.49 -10.60
CA ARG A 98 4.72 -16.15 -11.52
C ARG A 98 5.90 -16.80 -10.79
N LEU A 99 6.47 -16.11 -9.80
CA LEU A 99 7.67 -16.57 -9.09
C LEU A 99 7.36 -17.59 -7.99
N ALA A 100 6.23 -17.43 -7.30
CA ALA A 100 5.79 -18.39 -6.28
C ALA A 100 5.37 -19.74 -6.89
N ALA A 101 4.94 -19.76 -8.16
CA ALA A 101 4.66 -21.00 -8.89
C ALA A 101 5.93 -21.72 -9.38
N SER A 102 7.09 -21.06 -9.34
CA SER A 102 8.39 -21.60 -9.77
C SER A 102 9.30 -22.02 -8.62
N VAL A 103 8.85 -21.85 -7.38
CA VAL A 103 9.50 -22.28 -6.13
C VAL A 103 8.81 -23.54 -5.65
#